data_AF-A0A958P1Z6-F1
#
_entry.id   AF-A0A958P1Z6-F1
#
_cell.length_a   1.000
_cell.length_b   1.000
_cell.length_c   1.000
_cell.angle_alpha   90.00
_cell.angle_beta   90.00
_cell.angle_gamma   90.00
#
_symmetry.space_group_name_H-M   'P 1'
#
loop_
_entity.id
_entity.type
_entity.pdbx_description
1 polymer ?
#
loop_
_entity_poly.entity_id
_entity_poly.type
_entity_poly.pdbx_seq_one_letter_code
_entity_poly.pdbx_strand_id
1 'polypeptide(L)'
;MAKKVKLKKLHPWRKCPKGQHWRSSSNVSGYTTSKGKTVRPFYRKGSCVKNPSRKDQIYQEELSKIAEKYFFKFESLSNVGLSKYPQSKKFDQLIQGWTKYWNEVLKPTKPLDPLLVKALIATESGFKSRVKVNAGKKAGDARGLMQVTDWTVEILKDEKGELRDYLVNVNQKDMTNPTLNIAAGVRWLFRKQETASAKLKKQADWVWTVADYKSYLEEYRKNSHHEQMNKFIKTYEVLKKGGGSKP
;
A
#
# COMPACT_ATOMS: atom_id res chain seq x y z
N MET A 1 -18.96 -15.15 -31.25
CA MET A 1 -18.52 -15.93 -30.07
C MET A 1 -18.14 -14.97 -28.93
N ALA A 2 -18.93 -14.93 -27.86
CA ALA A 2 -18.60 -14.09 -26.70
C ALA A 2 -17.36 -14.65 -25.98
N LYS A 3 -16.26 -13.89 -25.95
CA LYS A 3 -15.10 -14.22 -25.11
C LYS A 3 -15.59 -14.35 -23.67
N LYS A 4 -15.62 -15.57 -23.11
CA LYS A 4 -15.76 -15.80 -21.67
C LYS A 4 -14.63 -15.03 -21.00
N VAL A 5 -14.94 -13.86 -20.45
CA VAL A 5 -14.02 -13.09 -19.62
C VAL A 5 -13.73 -13.98 -18.41
N LYS A 6 -12.55 -14.61 -18.36
CA LYS A 6 -12.08 -15.31 -17.16
C LYS A 6 -12.14 -14.32 -16.01
N LEU A 7 -13.12 -14.49 -15.12
CA LEU A 7 -13.19 -13.73 -13.87
C LEU A 7 -11.85 -13.92 -13.15
N LYS A 8 -11.09 -12.84 -13.00
CA LYS A 8 -9.83 -12.86 -12.24
C LYS A 8 -10.18 -13.39 -10.84
N LYS A 9 -9.58 -14.53 -10.47
CA LYS A 9 -9.81 -15.15 -9.17
C LYS A 9 -9.43 -14.16 -8.08
N LEU A 10 -10.37 -13.83 -7.22
CA LEU A 10 -10.17 -12.94 -6.09
C LEU A 10 -9.15 -13.57 -5.12
N HIS A 11 -8.31 -12.72 -4.51
CA HIS A 11 -7.33 -13.17 -3.54
C HIS A 11 -8.02 -13.87 -2.34
N PRO A 12 -7.52 -15.02 -1.83
CA PRO A 12 -8.18 -15.79 -0.77
C PRO A 12 -8.39 -15.04 0.56
N TRP A 13 -7.65 -13.95 0.78
CA TRP A 13 -7.79 -13.11 1.98
C TRP A 13 -8.92 -12.08 1.87
N ARG A 14 -9.43 -11.84 0.66
CA ARG A 14 -10.56 -10.91 0.47
C ARG A 14 -11.84 -11.56 0.98
N LYS A 15 -12.66 -10.74 1.63
CA LYS A 15 -13.97 -11.16 2.12
C LYS A 15 -15.04 -11.06 1.06
N CYS A 16 -14.94 -10.05 0.19
CA CYS A 16 -16.01 -9.71 -0.74
C CYS A 16 -15.58 -9.92 -2.20
N PRO A 17 -16.49 -10.41 -3.06
CA PRO A 17 -16.21 -10.62 -4.47
C PRO A 17 -15.85 -9.31 -5.19
N LYS A 18 -15.25 -9.42 -6.37
CA LYS A 18 -14.92 -8.26 -7.20
C LYS A 18 -16.15 -7.36 -7.40
N GLY A 19 -15.95 -6.06 -7.27
CA GLY A 19 -17.02 -5.06 -7.36
C GLY A 19 -17.85 -4.92 -6.08
N GLN A 20 -17.44 -5.55 -4.99
CA GLN A 20 -17.98 -5.34 -3.66
C GLN A 20 -16.85 -5.07 -2.65
N HIS A 21 -17.19 -4.44 -1.53
CA HIS A 21 -16.29 -4.24 -0.40
C HIS A 21 -16.94 -4.71 0.90
N TRP A 22 -16.09 -5.08 1.87
CA TRP A 22 -16.57 -5.44 3.20
C TRP A 22 -16.91 -4.20 4.02
N ARG A 23 -18.14 -4.12 4.53
CA ARG A 23 -18.56 -3.13 5.52
C ARG A 23 -18.71 -3.80 6.88
N SER A 24 -18.03 -3.29 7.89
CA SER A 24 -18.12 -3.84 9.25
C SER A 24 -19.49 -3.63 9.90
N SER A 25 -19.79 -4.49 10.88
CA SER A 25 -20.97 -4.32 11.71
C SER A 25 -20.87 -3.04 12.53
N SER A 26 -21.98 -2.33 12.69
CA SER A 26 -22.02 -1.05 13.39
C SER A 26 -23.42 -0.76 13.92
N ASN A 27 -23.51 -0.08 15.07
CA ASN A 27 -24.73 0.63 15.45
C ASN A 27 -24.91 1.83 14.54
N VAL A 28 -26.04 1.90 13.84
CA VAL A 28 -26.39 3.01 12.96
C VAL A 28 -27.33 3.92 13.73
N SER A 29 -26.95 5.19 13.91
CA SER A 29 -27.80 6.21 14.51
C SER A 29 -29.06 6.41 13.66
N GLY A 30 -30.16 6.79 14.30
CA GLY A 30 -31.38 7.16 13.58
C GLY A 30 -31.13 8.37 12.68
N TYR A 31 -31.81 8.41 11.53
CA TYR A 31 -31.71 9.52 10.58
C TYR A 31 -32.99 9.68 9.78
N THR A 32 -33.20 10.88 9.23
CA THR A 32 -34.29 11.16 8.31
C THR A 32 -33.78 11.07 6.88
N THR A 33 -34.43 10.26 6.05
CA THR A 33 -34.10 10.15 4.63
C THR A 33 -34.46 11.44 3.89
N SER A 34 -33.89 11.65 2.69
CA SER A 34 -34.25 12.77 1.82
C SER A 34 -35.74 12.80 1.41
N LYS A 35 -36.46 11.69 1.59
CA LYS A 35 -37.90 11.57 1.35
C LYS A 35 -38.74 11.77 2.63
N GLY A 36 -38.17 12.30 3.71
CA GLY A 36 -38.86 12.57 4.97
C GLY A 36 -39.12 11.35 5.87
N LYS A 37 -38.75 10.14 5.45
CA LYS A 37 -38.92 8.93 6.28
C LYS A 37 -37.88 8.88 7.40
N THR A 38 -38.34 8.80 8.65
CA THR A 38 -37.48 8.58 9.83
C THR A 38 -37.07 7.11 9.94
N VAL A 39 -35.77 6.86 10.02
CA VAL A 39 -35.16 5.56 10.30
C VAL A 39 -34.73 5.56 11.75
N ARG A 40 -35.24 4.62 12.55
CA ARG A 40 -34.81 4.44 13.95
C ARG A 40 -33.39 3.87 14.02
N PRO A 41 -32.65 4.10 15.13
CA PRO A 41 -31.36 3.46 15.32
C PRO A 41 -31.46 1.94 15.22
N PHE A 42 -30.47 1.29 14.61
CA PHE A 42 -30.45 -0.17 14.47
C PHE A 42 -29.03 -0.72 14.42
N TYR A 43 -28.89 -1.99 14.81
CA TYR A 43 -27.64 -2.72 14.63
C TYR A 43 -27.57 -3.29 13.20
N ARG A 44 -26.54 -2.88 12.46
CA ARG A 44 -26.26 -3.39 11.11
C ARG A 44 -25.19 -4.47 11.19
N LYS A 45 -25.51 -5.69 10.76
CA LYS A 45 -24.52 -6.78 10.62
C LYS A 45 -23.54 -6.46 9.49
N GLY A 46 -22.30 -6.94 9.63
CA GLY A 46 -21.27 -6.77 8.60
C GLY A 46 -21.62 -7.56 7.34
N SER A 47 -21.43 -6.95 6.18
CA SER A 47 -21.80 -7.56 4.90
C SER A 47 -20.98 -7.00 3.75
N CYS A 48 -20.99 -7.71 2.62
CA CYS A 48 -20.46 -7.20 1.36
C CYS A 48 -21.44 -6.22 0.72
N VAL A 49 -20.94 -5.07 0.29
CA VAL A 49 -21.71 -4.00 -0.32
C VAL A 49 -21.16 -3.73 -1.71
N LYS A 50 -22.04 -3.49 -2.69
CA LYS A 50 -21.65 -3.18 -4.07
C LYS A 50 -20.90 -1.86 -4.14
N ASN A 51 -19.78 -1.87 -4.86
CA ASN A 51 -19.06 -0.65 -5.23
C ASN A 51 -19.85 0.07 -6.32
N PRO A 52 -20.10 1.39 -6.21
CA PRO A 52 -20.79 2.15 -7.25
C PRO A 52 -20.18 1.96 -8.65
N SER A 53 -18.84 2.02 -8.75
CA SER A 53 -18.10 1.79 -10.00
C SER A 53 -17.99 0.33 -10.44
N ARG A 54 -18.35 -0.64 -9.59
CA ARG A 54 -18.07 -2.09 -9.76
C ARG A 54 -16.59 -2.46 -9.93
N LYS A 55 -15.66 -1.50 -9.83
CA LYS A 55 -14.20 -1.74 -9.82
C LYS A 55 -13.80 -2.55 -8.58
N ASP A 56 -12.67 -3.25 -8.66
CA ASP A 56 -12.09 -3.86 -7.46
C ASP A 56 -11.53 -2.76 -6.55
N GLN A 57 -12.10 -2.66 -5.36
CA GLN A 57 -11.69 -1.70 -4.34
C GLN A 57 -11.59 -2.41 -3.00
N ILE A 58 -10.58 -2.03 -2.23
CA ILE A 58 -10.43 -2.48 -0.85
C ILE A 58 -10.49 -1.28 0.09
N TYR A 59 -11.31 -1.39 1.13
CA TYR A 59 -11.58 -0.32 2.09
C TYR A 59 -10.82 -0.56 3.39
N GLN A 60 -10.67 0.50 4.18
CA GLN A 60 -10.03 0.49 5.48
C GLN A 60 -10.41 -0.71 6.36
N GLU A 61 -11.70 -1.02 6.51
CA GLU A 61 -12.15 -2.09 7.40
C GLU A 61 -11.74 -3.48 6.90
N GLU A 62 -11.71 -3.69 5.59
CA GLU A 62 -11.25 -4.96 5.02
C GLU A 62 -9.73 -5.08 5.15
N LEU A 63 -8.98 -4.00 4.91
CA LEU A 63 -7.54 -3.96 5.06
C LEU A 63 -7.12 -4.34 6.48
N SER A 64 -7.71 -3.72 7.50
CA SER A 64 -7.42 -4.05 8.90
C SER A 64 -7.72 -5.50 9.22
N LYS A 65 -8.87 -6.03 8.78
CA LYS A 65 -9.24 -7.43 9.02
C LYS A 65 -8.32 -8.43 8.32
N ILE A 66 -7.81 -8.10 7.14
CA ILE A 66 -6.82 -8.94 6.46
C ILE A 66 -5.55 -9.00 7.30
N ALA A 67 -5.05 -7.84 7.74
CA ALA A 67 -3.83 -7.78 8.54
C ALA A 67 -3.98 -8.57 9.85
N GLU A 68 -5.05 -8.32 10.61
CA GLU A 68 -5.36 -9.00 11.87
C GLU A 68 -5.46 -10.52 11.69
N LYS A 69 -6.14 -10.98 10.64
CA LYS A 69 -6.40 -12.40 10.43
C LYS A 69 -5.23 -13.18 9.85
N TYR A 70 -4.39 -12.55 9.02
CA TYR A 70 -3.45 -13.29 8.19
C TYR A 70 -1.98 -12.96 8.44
N PHE A 71 -1.65 -11.86 9.12
CA PHE A 71 -0.24 -11.40 9.16
C PHE A 71 0.53 -11.86 10.40
N PHE A 72 -0.14 -12.24 11.48
CA PHE A 72 0.50 -12.70 12.71
C PHE A 72 1.41 -13.93 12.51
N LYS A 73 1.20 -14.69 11.44
CA LYS A 73 1.96 -15.90 11.09
C LYS A 73 3.31 -15.62 10.40
N PHE A 74 3.58 -14.38 10.01
CA PHE A 74 4.87 -14.06 9.40
C PHE A 74 5.95 -13.93 10.47
N GLU A 75 7.12 -14.50 10.18
CA GLU A 75 8.30 -14.37 11.02
C GLU A 75 8.87 -12.95 10.98
N SER A 76 9.82 -12.61 11.85
CA SER A 76 10.49 -11.31 11.77
C SER A 76 11.44 -11.26 10.57
N LEU A 77 11.51 -10.11 9.90
CA LEU A 77 12.52 -9.86 8.87
C LEU A 77 13.88 -9.60 9.52
N SER A 78 14.95 -9.77 8.76
CA SER A 78 16.29 -9.33 9.19
C SER A 78 16.28 -7.89 9.68
N ASN A 79 17.03 -7.64 10.75
CA ASN A 79 17.27 -6.29 11.30
C ASN A 79 18.75 -5.92 11.26
N VAL A 80 19.56 -6.75 10.61
CA VAL A 80 20.99 -6.49 10.46
C VAL A 80 21.17 -5.14 9.80
N GLY A 81 21.95 -4.28 10.44
CA GLY A 81 22.23 -2.91 9.99
C GLY A 81 21.13 -1.87 10.19
N LEU A 82 20.03 -2.20 10.87
CA LEU A 82 19.04 -1.21 11.31
C LEU A 82 19.14 -0.92 12.81
N SER A 83 20.34 -0.96 13.40
CA SER A 83 20.55 -0.68 14.83
C SER A 83 19.99 0.69 15.26
N LYS A 84 20.02 1.69 14.36
CA LYS A 84 19.40 3.01 14.55
C LYS A 84 17.86 3.01 14.58
N TYR A 85 17.21 1.88 14.28
CA TYR A 85 15.75 1.75 14.23
C TYR A 85 15.26 0.53 15.02
N PRO A 86 15.37 0.54 16.36
CA PRO A 86 15.01 -0.60 17.20
C PRO A 86 13.53 -1.00 17.07
N GLN A 87 12.65 -0.05 16.77
CA GLN A 87 11.21 -0.28 16.55
C GLN A 87 10.86 -0.92 15.20
N SER A 88 11.82 -1.10 14.28
CA SER A 88 11.55 -1.59 12.93
C SER A 88 10.85 -2.96 12.90
N LYS A 89 11.24 -3.86 13.81
CA LYS A 89 10.64 -5.19 14.02
C LYS A 89 9.13 -5.18 14.18
N LYS A 90 8.57 -4.14 14.79
CA LYS A 90 7.13 -4.01 15.07
C LYS A 90 6.28 -4.00 13.80
N PHE A 91 6.89 -3.70 12.65
CA PHE A 91 6.21 -3.57 11.38
C PHE A 91 6.49 -4.72 10.41
N ASP A 92 7.35 -5.68 10.76
CA ASP A 92 7.80 -6.75 9.85
C ASP A 92 6.66 -7.60 9.29
N GLN A 93 5.70 -7.95 10.16
CA GLN A 93 4.54 -8.74 9.76
C GLN A 93 3.63 -7.97 8.80
N LEU A 94 3.44 -6.67 9.04
CA LEU A 94 2.66 -5.81 8.15
C LEU A 94 3.36 -5.62 6.80
N ILE A 95 4.68 -5.41 6.81
CA ILE A 95 5.50 -5.27 5.60
C ILE A 95 5.41 -6.54 4.76
N GLN A 96 5.63 -7.71 5.35
CA GLN A 96 5.55 -8.99 4.65
C GLN A 96 4.14 -9.28 4.14
N GLY A 97 3.14 -9.13 5.00
CA GLY A 97 1.75 -9.41 4.66
C GLY A 97 1.26 -8.58 3.48
N TRP A 98 1.48 -7.26 3.52
CA TRP A 98 1.06 -6.38 2.43
C TRP A 98 1.88 -6.56 1.15
N THR A 99 3.18 -6.82 1.28
CA THR A 99 4.03 -7.14 0.13
C THR A 99 3.56 -8.42 -0.56
N LYS A 100 3.30 -9.49 0.21
CA LYS A 100 2.79 -10.76 -0.30
C LYS A 100 1.42 -10.60 -0.95
N TYR A 101 0.48 -9.93 -0.28
CA TYR A 101 -0.85 -9.67 -0.81
C TYR A 101 -0.80 -8.98 -2.18
N TRP A 102 -0.04 -7.89 -2.29
CA TRP A 102 0.02 -7.15 -3.56
C TRP A 102 0.79 -7.87 -4.65
N ASN A 103 1.85 -8.62 -4.31
CA ASN A 103 2.51 -9.53 -5.25
C ASN A 103 1.54 -10.56 -5.83
N GLU A 104 0.70 -11.18 -5.01
CA GLU A 104 -0.25 -12.21 -5.45
C GLU A 104 -1.43 -11.63 -6.24
N VAL A 105 -1.88 -10.42 -5.89
CA VAL A 105 -2.96 -9.72 -6.60
C VAL A 105 -2.51 -9.20 -7.97
N LEU A 106 -1.35 -8.54 -8.03
CA LEU A 106 -0.88 -7.82 -9.22
C LEU A 106 0.03 -8.67 -10.11
N LYS A 107 0.67 -9.71 -9.55
CA LYS A 107 1.51 -10.69 -10.26
C LYS A 107 2.57 -10.00 -11.15
N PRO A 108 3.46 -9.18 -10.57
CA PRO A 108 4.53 -8.53 -11.34
C PRO A 108 5.50 -9.58 -11.90
N THR A 109 6.22 -9.25 -12.96
CA THR A 109 7.27 -10.12 -13.51
C THR A 109 8.35 -10.45 -12.47
N LYS A 110 8.72 -9.46 -11.64
CA LYS A 110 9.62 -9.63 -10.50
C LYS A 110 8.85 -9.27 -9.22
N PRO A 111 8.62 -10.22 -8.31
CA PRO A 111 7.98 -9.93 -7.02
C PRO A 111 8.72 -8.83 -6.24
N LEU A 112 7.96 -7.96 -5.58
CA LEU A 112 8.48 -6.99 -4.63
C LEU A 112 9.05 -7.71 -3.40
N ASP A 113 10.26 -7.35 -3.01
CA ASP A 113 10.94 -7.89 -1.84
C ASP A 113 10.50 -7.12 -0.57
N PRO A 114 10.01 -7.78 0.50
CA PRO A 114 9.64 -7.10 1.74
C PRO A 114 10.81 -6.37 2.40
N LEU A 115 12.06 -6.82 2.22
CA LEU A 115 13.24 -6.11 2.72
C LEU A 115 13.45 -4.77 2.00
N LEU A 116 13.02 -4.66 0.74
CA LEU A 116 13.08 -3.41 -0.02
C LEU A 116 12.08 -2.39 0.54
N VAL A 117 10.86 -2.84 0.85
CA VAL A 117 9.85 -2.02 1.52
C VAL A 117 10.33 -1.58 2.90
N LYS A 118 10.98 -2.48 3.65
CA LYS A 118 11.59 -2.17 4.95
C LYS A 118 12.69 -1.12 4.84
N ALA A 119 13.57 -1.23 3.84
CA ALA A 119 14.59 -0.22 3.55
C ALA A 119 13.98 1.14 3.19
N LEU A 120 12.91 1.13 2.38
CA LEU A 120 12.20 2.35 2.01
C LEU A 120 11.64 3.06 3.25
N ILE A 121 10.89 2.35 4.11
CA ILE A 121 10.35 2.91 5.36
C ILE A 121 11.46 3.48 6.25
N ALA A 122 12.60 2.77 6.34
CA ALA A 122 13.75 3.21 7.11
C ALA A 122 14.28 4.57 6.62
N THR A 123 14.32 4.78 5.30
CA THR A 123 14.78 6.05 4.71
C THR A 123 13.73 7.14 4.62
N GLU A 124 12.44 6.80 4.59
CA GLU A 124 11.34 7.77 4.47
C GLU A 124 10.93 8.35 5.82
N SER A 125 10.76 7.50 6.84
CA SER A 125 10.21 7.92 8.14
C SER A 125 11.06 7.50 9.33
N GLY A 126 12.05 6.64 9.12
CA GLY A 126 12.77 6.00 10.22
C GLY A 126 11.81 5.19 11.11
N PHE A 127 10.79 4.56 10.53
CA PHE A 127 9.75 3.80 11.23
C PHE A 127 8.90 4.60 12.22
N LYS A 128 8.68 5.89 11.95
CA LYS A 128 7.80 6.74 12.76
C LYS A 128 6.44 6.87 12.07
N SER A 129 5.42 6.21 12.61
CA SER A 129 4.08 6.11 11.98
C SER A 129 3.27 7.40 11.97
N ARG A 130 3.64 8.39 12.78
CA ARG A 130 2.92 9.69 12.87
C ARG A 130 3.68 10.85 12.22
N VAL A 131 4.73 10.57 11.46
CA VAL A 131 5.46 11.61 10.73
C VAL A 131 4.58 12.19 9.64
N LYS A 132 4.65 13.51 9.54
CA LYS A 132 3.95 14.34 8.58
C LYS A 132 4.95 15.37 8.05
N VAL A 133 5.17 15.40 6.74
CA VAL A 133 6.10 16.32 6.08
C VAL A 133 5.38 17.02 4.93
N ASN A 134 5.58 18.32 4.76
CA ASN A 134 5.03 19.03 3.61
C ASN A 134 5.77 18.59 2.34
N ALA A 135 5.06 17.99 1.38
CA ALA A 135 5.60 17.48 0.12
C ALA A 135 5.40 18.48 -1.06
N GLY A 136 5.03 19.72 -0.75
CA GLY A 136 4.80 20.80 -1.71
C GLY A 136 3.31 21.02 -2.04
N LYS A 137 3.03 22.18 -2.62
CA LYS A 137 1.66 22.68 -2.86
C LYS A 137 0.75 21.70 -3.62
N LYS A 138 1.30 20.93 -4.56
CA LYS A 138 0.53 19.97 -5.37
C LYS A 138 0.34 18.62 -4.68
N ALA A 139 1.34 18.15 -3.95
CA ALA A 139 1.32 16.83 -3.33
C ALA A 139 0.63 16.82 -1.96
N GLY A 140 0.55 17.97 -1.28
CA GLY A 140 0.04 18.09 0.08
C GLY A 140 1.05 17.56 1.09
N ASP A 141 0.56 16.91 2.14
CA ASP A 141 1.43 16.31 3.16
C ASP A 141 1.77 14.85 2.82
N ALA A 142 3.03 14.47 3.02
CA ALA A 142 3.48 13.08 3.09
C ALA A 142 3.31 12.54 4.52
N ARG A 143 2.68 11.37 4.67
CA ARG A 143 2.25 10.83 5.97
C ARG A 143 2.71 9.40 6.20
N GLY A 144 3.02 9.10 7.46
CA GLY A 144 3.21 7.75 7.96
C GLY A 144 4.52 7.09 7.57
N LEU A 145 4.54 5.76 7.67
CA LEU A 145 5.75 4.93 7.53
C LEU A 145 6.40 5.04 6.14
N MET A 146 5.58 5.02 5.09
CA MET A 146 6.02 5.09 3.70
C MET A 146 5.92 6.49 3.11
N GLN A 147 5.58 7.52 3.91
CA GLN A 147 5.45 8.90 3.44
C GLN A 147 4.50 9.03 2.23
N VAL A 148 3.32 8.38 2.31
CA VAL A 148 2.27 8.47 1.28
C VAL A 148 1.69 9.88 1.28
N THR A 149 1.66 10.55 0.13
CA THR A 149 1.19 11.93 0.01
C THR A 149 -0.33 12.02 -0.06
N ASP A 150 -0.89 13.16 0.36
CA ASP A 150 -2.32 13.44 0.26
C ASP A 150 -2.82 13.28 -1.20
N TRP A 151 -2.06 13.77 -2.18
CA TRP A 151 -2.36 13.56 -3.60
C TRP A 151 -2.36 12.08 -4.01
N THR A 152 -1.42 11.29 -3.47
CA THR A 152 -1.38 9.84 -3.74
C THR A 152 -2.63 9.15 -3.20
N VAL A 153 -3.11 9.55 -2.02
CA VAL A 153 -4.37 9.01 -1.46
C VAL A 153 -5.56 9.30 -2.37
N GLU A 154 -5.63 10.50 -2.95
CA GLU A 154 -6.68 10.84 -3.90
C GLU A 154 -6.62 9.95 -5.15
N ILE A 155 -5.43 9.73 -5.73
CA ILE A 155 -5.27 8.82 -6.89
C ILE A 155 -5.66 7.39 -6.54
N LEU A 156 -5.27 6.90 -5.36
CA LEU A 156 -5.49 5.51 -4.96
C LEU A 156 -6.97 5.13 -4.86
N LYS A 157 -7.86 6.11 -4.58
CA LYS A 157 -9.32 5.90 -4.48
C LYS A 157 -10.10 6.42 -5.69
N ASP A 158 -9.46 7.08 -6.64
CA ASP A 158 -10.15 7.69 -7.79
C ASP A 158 -10.66 6.63 -8.77
N GLU A 159 -11.98 6.45 -8.78
CA GLU A 159 -12.67 5.52 -9.66
C GLU A 159 -12.62 5.92 -11.15
N LYS A 160 -12.31 7.18 -11.47
CA LYS A 160 -12.23 7.70 -12.84
C LYS A 160 -10.80 8.02 -13.26
N GLY A 161 -9.86 7.91 -12.33
CA GLY A 161 -8.48 8.33 -12.51
C GLY A 161 -7.58 7.27 -13.13
N GLU A 162 -6.29 7.46 -12.84
CA GLU A 162 -5.17 6.71 -13.40
C GLU A 162 -5.25 5.20 -13.15
N LEU A 163 -5.82 4.78 -12.02
CA LEU A 163 -5.91 3.38 -11.65
C LEU A 163 -7.18 2.71 -12.20
N ARG A 164 -6.97 1.67 -13.01
CA ARG A 164 -8.09 0.94 -13.65
C ARG A 164 -8.79 -0.06 -12.72
N ASP A 165 -8.07 -0.65 -11.78
CA ASP A 165 -8.57 -1.65 -10.83
C ASP A 165 -7.66 -1.68 -9.58
N TYR A 166 -8.13 -2.38 -8.54
CA TYR A 166 -7.43 -2.55 -7.26
C TYR A 166 -7.19 -1.22 -6.54
N LEU A 167 -8.25 -0.43 -6.42
CA LEU A 167 -8.23 0.84 -5.70
C LEU A 167 -8.14 0.60 -4.20
N VAL A 168 -7.52 1.55 -3.48
CA VAL A 168 -7.40 1.53 -2.03
C VAL A 168 -8.18 2.72 -1.50
N ASN A 169 -9.36 2.45 -0.95
CA ASN A 169 -10.30 3.45 -0.48
C ASN A 169 -10.04 3.74 1.01
N VAL A 170 -9.17 4.72 1.24
CA VAL A 170 -8.72 5.19 2.56
C VAL A 170 -8.65 6.72 2.55
N ASN A 171 -8.63 7.35 3.73
CA ASN A 171 -8.54 8.80 3.86
C ASN A 171 -7.13 9.25 4.27
N GLN A 172 -6.84 10.53 4.09
CA GLN A 172 -5.55 11.12 4.47
C GLN A 172 -5.23 10.91 5.97
N LYS A 173 -6.23 11.05 6.85
CA LYS A 173 -6.08 10.80 8.30
C LYS A 173 -5.67 9.36 8.63
N ASP A 174 -6.07 8.42 7.79
CA ASP A 174 -5.80 6.99 7.96
C ASP A 174 -4.33 6.65 7.69
N MET A 175 -3.58 7.55 7.04
CA MET A 175 -2.16 7.33 6.70
C MET A 175 -1.23 7.33 7.91
N THR A 176 -1.74 7.62 9.12
CA THR A 176 -0.99 7.41 10.37
C THR A 176 -1.14 5.99 10.93
N ASN A 177 -2.10 5.23 10.43
CA ASN A 177 -2.27 3.82 10.78
C ASN A 177 -1.25 2.97 9.99
N PRO A 178 -0.38 2.18 10.67
CA PRO A 178 0.64 1.38 10.01
C PRO A 178 0.12 0.42 8.94
N THR A 179 -0.99 -0.28 9.19
CA THR A 179 -1.52 -1.25 8.23
C THR A 179 -2.03 -0.56 6.97
N LEU A 180 -2.79 0.52 7.13
CA LEU A 180 -3.37 1.26 6.00
C LEU A 180 -2.28 1.98 5.19
N ASN A 181 -1.31 2.57 5.87
CA ASN A 181 -0.20 3.27 5.23
C ASN A 181 0.69 2.32 4.43
N ILE A 182 1.07 1.17 4.99
CA ILE A 182 1.89 0.18 4.28
C ILE A 182 1.08 -0.43 3.12
N ALA A 183 -0.20 -0.76 3.31
CA ALA A 183 -1.04 -1.27 2.23
C ALA A 183 -1.11 -0.30 1.05
N ALA A 184 -1.38 0.98 1.32
CA ALA A 184 -1.47 2.05 0.33
C ALA A 184 -0.12 2.31 -0.35
N GLY A 185 0.96 2.45 0.43
CA GLY A 185 2.30 2.71 -0.08
C GLY A 185 2.83 1.58 -0.94
N VAL A 186 2.62 0.31 -0.56
CA VAL A 186 2.98 -0.84 -1.38
C VAL A 186 2.15 -0.84 -2.68
N ARG A 187 0.83 -0.65 -2.62
CA ARG A 187 0.00 -0.53 -3.84
C ARG A 187 0.50 0.56 -4.78
N TRP A 188 0.93 1.69 -4.22
CA TRP A 188 1.47 2.81 -4.98
C TRP A 188 2.82 2.48 -5.61
N LEU A 189 3.71 1.74 -4.92
CA LEU A 189 4.97 1.26 -5.50
C LEU A 189 4.75 0.45 -6.79
N PHE A 190 3.73 -0.40 -6.84
CA PHE A 190 3.40 -1.12 -8.08
C PHE A 190 3.00 -0.19 -9.21
N ARG A 191 2.22 0.85 -8.91
CA ARG A 191 1.90 1.86 -9.93
C ARG A 191 3.17 2.61 -10.37
N LYS A 192 4.05 2.92 -9.43
CA LYS A 192 5.34 3.54 -9.70
C LYS A 192 6.26 2.68 -10.56
N GLN A 193 6.16 1.35 -10.46
CA GLN A 193 6.90 0.46 -11.36
C GLN A 193 6.43 0.62 -12.81
N GLU A 194 5.11 0.73 -13.03
CA GLU A 194 4.55 0.96 -14.37
C GLU A 194 4.99 2.32 -14.95
N THR A 195 4.92 3.39 -14.14
CA THR A 195 5.34 4.73 -14.59
C THR A 195 6.84 4.82 -14.81
N ALA A 196 7.65 4.25 -13.92
CA ALA A 196 9.10 4.15 -14.11
C ALA A 196 9.45 3.35 -15.37
N SER A 197 8.75 2.24 -15.62
CA SER A 197 8.98 1.43 -16.82
C SER A 197 8.67 2.20 -18.11
N ALA A 198 7.59 2.97 -18.11
CA ALA A 198 7.22 3.83 -19.23
C ALA A 198 8.29 4.92 -19.47
N LYS A 199 8.77 5.60 -18.42
CA LYS A 199 9.81 6.63 -18.51
C LYS A 199 11.16 6.07 -18.98
N LEU A 200 11.52 4.87 -18.50
CA LEU A 200 12.77 4.19 -18.86
C LEU A 200 12.69 3.46 -20.20
N LYS A 201 11.50 3.33 -20.81
CA LYS A 201 11.24 2.54 -22.03
C LYS A 201 11.68 1.07 -21.92
N LYS A 202 11.71 0.53 -20.69
CA LYS A 202 12.02 -0.87 -20.37
C LYS A 202 11.43 -1.22 -19.01
N GLN A 203 11.29 -2.50 -18.69
CA GLN A 203 10.81 -2.92 -17.37
C GLN A 203 11.73 -2.38 -16.27
N ALA A 204 11.16 -1.55 -15.38
CA ALA A 204 11.86 -1.02 -14.22
C ALA A 204 12.01 -2.10 -13.14
N ASP A 205 13.22 -2.25 -12.61
CA ASP A 205 13.40 -2.97 -11.37
C ASP A 205 12.88 -2.14 -10.17
N TRP A 206 12.91 -2.75 -8.99
CA TRP A 206 12.37 -2.13 -7.78
C TRP A 206 13.24 -0.97 -7.25
N VAL A 207 14.52 -0.88 -7.59
CA VAL A 207 15.38 0.24 -7.19
C VAL A 207 15.03 1.47 -8.02
N TRP A 208 14.89 1.33 -9.33
CA TRP A 208 14.39 2.39 -10.21
C TRP A 208 12.96 2.80 -9.87
N THR A 209 12.13 1.83 -9.47
CA THR A 209 10.77 2.10 -8.99
C THR A 209 10.79 2.96 -7.72
N VAL A 210 11.69 2.69 -6.78
CA VAL A 210 11.86 3.53 -5.59
C VAL A 210 12.35 4.92 -5.97
N ALA A 211 13.27 5.06 -6.93
CA ALA A 211 13.66 6.37 -7.43
C ALA A 211 12.44 7.17 -7.94
N ASP A 212 11.54 6.55 -8.71
CA ASP A 212 10.30 7.21 -9.18
C ASP A 212 9.27 7.47 -8.06
N TYR A 213 9.21 6.60 -7.05
CA TYR A 213 8.38 6.80 -5.85
C TYR A 213 8.83 8.05 -5.09
N LYS A 214 10.14 8.18 -4.87
CA LYS A 214 10.76 9.33 -4.19
C LYS A 214 10.86 10.58 -5.07
N SER A 215 10.39 10.53 -6.32
CA SER A 215 10.50 11.59 -7.33
C SER A 215 11.94 11.94 -7.74
N TYR A 216 12.88 11.02 -7.55
CA TYR A 216 14.30 11.16 -7.91
C TYR A 216 14.69 10.45 -9.21
N LEU A 217 13.75 9.87 -9.97
CA LEU A 217 14.10 9.03 -11.12
C LEU A 217 15.00 9.73 -12.15
N GLU A 218 14.63 10.94 -12.57
CA GLU A 218 15.39 11.68 -13.58
C GLU A 218 16.75 12.16 -13.05
N GLU A 219 16.81 12.59 -11.80
CA GLU A 219 18.05 13.00 -11.14
C GLU A 219 19.00 11.81 -10.95
N TYR A 220 18.47 10.68 -10.48
CA TYR A 220 19.23 9.46 -10.27
C TYR A 220 19.73 8.85 -11.59
N ARG A 221 18.96 8.99 -12.66
CA ARG A 221 19.37 8.59 -14.01
C ARG A 221 20.57 9.42 -14.51
N LYS A 222 20.63 10.70 -14.16
CA LYS A 222 21.75 11.60 -14.54
C LYS A 222 22.93 11.49 -13.59
N ASN A 223 22.67 11.17 -12.33
CA ASN A 223 23.68 11.10 -11.27
C ASN A 223 23.49 9.83 -10.42
N SER A 224 24.31 8.82 -10.68
CA SER A 224 24.35 7.57 -9.89
C SER A 224 24.78 7.80 -8.44
N HIS A 225 25.33 8.97 -8.09
CA HIS A 225 25.72 9.35 -6.73
C HIS A 225 24.63 10.08 -5.93
N HIS A 226 23.37 10.04 -6.38
CA HIS A 226 22.26 10.68 -5.67
C HIS A 226 22.15 10.20 -4.20
N GLU A 227 22.41 11.12 -3.27
CA GLU A 227 22.64 10.82 -1.84
C GLU A 227 21.51 10.00 -1.22
N GLN A 228 20.24 10.43 -1.41
CA GLN A 228 19.10 9.75 -0.81
C GLN A 228 18.85 8.35 -1.39
N MET A 229 19.19 8.14 -2.67
CA MET A 229 19.06 6.83 -3.30
C MET A 229 20.17 5.90 -2.84
N ASN A 230 21.40 6.39 -2.72
CA ASN A 230 22.53 5.63 -2.19
C ASN A 230 22.31 5.22 -0.74
N LYS A 231 21.73 6.11 0.08
CA LYS A 231 21.32 5.79 1.44
C LYS A 231 20.30 4.65 1.47
N PHE A 232 19.32 4.67 0.58
CA PHE A 232 18.33 3.60 0.44
C PHE A 232 18.98 2.28 -0.03
N ILE A 233 19.79 2.30 -1.08
CA ILE A 233 20.45 1.11 -1.64
C ILE A 233 21.35 0.46 -0.59
N LYS A 234 22.21 1.24 0.08
CA LYS A 234 23.06 0.74 1.17
C LYS A 234 22.24 0.11 2.29
N THR A 235 21.11 0.71 2.66
CA THR A 235 20.21 0.16 3.68
C THR A 235 19.61 -1.18 3.22
N TYR A 236 19.19 -1.28 1.96
CA TYR A 236 18.62 -2.50 1.40
C TYR A 236 19.66 -3.64 1.28
N GLU A 237 20.87 -3.34 0.81
CA GLU A 237 21.96 -4.32 0.69
C GLU A 237 22.36 -4.91 2.05
N VAL A 238 22.45 -4.08 3.09
CA VAL A 238 22.79 -4.55 4.43
C VAL A 238 21.71 -5.49 4.98
N LEU A 239 20.43 -5.15 4.76
CA LEU A 239 19.31 -6.02 5.10
C LEU A 239 19.36 -7.36 4.35
N LYS A 240 19.74 -7.36 3.07
CA LYS A 240 19.90 -8.58 2.27
C LYS A 240 21.03 -9.46 2.78
N LYS A 241 22.18 -8.87 3.12
CA LYS A 241 23.34 -9.61 3.66
C LYS A 241 23.02 -10.29 5.00
N GLY A 242 22.23 -9.64 5.84
CA GLY A 242 21.80 -10.23 7.11
C GLY A 242 20.57 -11.13 7.06
N GLY A 243 19.93 -11.28 5.89
CA GLY A 243 18.80 -12.17 5.67
C GLY A 243 19.18 -13.52 5.06
N GLY A 244 20.48 -13.76 4.85
CA GLY A 244 21.00 -15.04 4.41
C GLY A 244 21.10 -16.03 5.57
N SER A 245 19.97 -16.60 6.01
CA SER A 245 20.01 -17.96 6.52
C SER A 245 20.38 -18.86 5.34
N LYS A 246 21.46 -19.65 5.48
CA LYS A 246 21.77 -20.75 4.55
C LYS A 246 20.52 -21.64 4.40
N PRO A 247 20.32 -22.26 3.21
CA PRO A 247 19.28 -23.27 3.02
C PRO A 247 19.41 -24.40 4.05
#